data_AF-E1KS85-F1
#
_entry.id   AF-E1KS85-F1
#
_cell.length_a   1.000
_cell.length_b   1.000
_cell.length_c   1.000
_cell.angle_alpha   90.00
_cell.angle_beta   90.00
_cell.angle_gamma   90.00
#
_symmetry.space_group_name_H-M   'P 1'
#
loop_
_entity.id
_entity.type
_entity.pdbx_description
1 polymer ?
#
loop_
_entity_poly.entity_id
_entity_poly.type
_entity_poly.pdbx_seq_one_letter_code
_entity_poly.pdbx_strand_id
1 'polypeptide(L)'
;MVKNRKHYSDEARLGLVRLYYESGLSKSKFVKLHNICNVTLLSSWIKRYACEKKGLPLPSESFDIDMANISKEGYRKELSELKKQYAELEKALEISRLETKARDMLIDKAEEYFNISIRKKCGVK
;
A
#
# COMPACT_ATOMS: atom_id res chain seq x y z
N MET A 1 44.72 13.71 -15.89
CA MET A 1 43.52 13.10 -16.48
C MET A 1 42.29 13.93 -16.11
N VAL A 2 41.80 14.74 -17.05
CA VAL A 2 40.63 15.61 -16.83
C VAL A 2 39.37 14.74 -16.89
N LYS A 3 38.72 14.53 -15.73
CA LYS A 3 37.44 13.81 -15.66
C LYS A 3 36.37 14.73 -16.24
N ASN A 4 35.86 14.40 -17.43
CA ASN A 4 34.70 15.06 -18.03
C ASN A 4 33.57 15.16 -17.01
N ARG A 5 33.20 16.39 -16.65
CA ARG A 5 32.13 16.64 -15.68
C ARG A 5 30.81 16.37 -16.39
N LYS A 6 30.26 15.15 -16.24
CA LYS A 6 28.87 14.88 -16.63
C LYS A 6 27.95 15.82 -15.84
N HIS A 7 27.21 16.66 -16.55
CA HIS A 7 26.21 17.51 -15.94
C HIS A 7 24.94 16.70 -15.69
N TYR A 8 24.53 16.57 -14.44
CA TYR A 8 23.27 15.94 -14.06
C TYR A 8 22.26 17.04 -13.73
N SER A 9 21.09 17.05 -14.38
CA SER A 9 19.95 17.88 -13.97
C SER A 9 19.45 17.46 -12.57
N ASP A 10 18.86 18.38 -11.81
CA ASP A 10 18.36 18.08 -10.47
C ASP A 10 17.23 17.03 -10.47
N GLU A 11 16.43 16.96 -11.53
CA GLU A 11 15.42 15.91 -11.70
C GLU A 11 16.06 14.53 -11.91
N ALA A 12 17.10 14.46 -12.74
CA ALA A 12 17.85 13.23 -12.98
C ALA A 12 18.56 12.75 -11.71
N ARG A 13 19.11 13.67 -10.90
CA ARG A 13 19.73 13.34 -9.62
C ARG A 13 18.71 12.77 -8.63
N LEU A 14 17.51 13.36 -8.55
CA LEU A 14 16.44 12.89 -7.68
C LEU A 14 15.94 11.50 -8.11
N GLY A 15 15.73 11.28 -9.41
CA GLY A 15 15.36 9.98 -9.96
C GLY A 15 16.39 8.89 -9.67
N LEU A 16 17.68 9.19 -9.84
CA LEU A 16 18.76 8.25 -9.51
C LEU A 16 18.82 7.92 -8.00
N VAL A 17 18.55 8.90 -7.13
CA VAL A 17 18.50 8.66 -5.68
C VAL A 17 17.32 7.79 -5.29
N ARG A 18 16.14 7.97 -5.90
CA ARG A 18 14.99 7.07 -5.69
C ARG A 18 15.30 5.63 -6.14
N LEU A 19 15.81 5.47 -7.36
CA LEU A 19 16.23 4.18 -7.89
C LEU A 19 17.27 3.49 -7.01
N TYR A 20 18.19 4.25 -6.39
CA TYR A 20 19.15 3.69 -5.44
C TYR A 20 18.45 3.03 -4.25
N TYR A 21 17.48 3.72 -3.63
CA TYR A 21 16.73 3.17 -2.50
C TYR A 21 15.84 1.98 -2.90
N GLU A 22 15.24 1.99 -4.09
CA GLU A 22 14.43 0.89 -4.61
C GLU A 22 15.28 -0.35 -4.97
N SER A 23 16.49 -0.13 -5.49
CA SER A 23 17.35 -1.23 -5.96
C SER A 23 17.94 -2.10 -4.84
N GLY A 24 18.03 -1.58 -3.61
CA GLY A 24 18.69 -2.27 -2.49
C GLY A 24 20.19 -2.54 -2.70
N LEU A 25 20.82 -1.94 -3.71
CA LEU A 25 22.21 -2.18 -4.06
C LEU A 25 23.17 -1.38 -3.16
N SER A 26 24.39 -1.89 -2.97
CA SER A 26 25.45 -1.10 -2.35
C SER A 26 25.83 0.09 -3.24
N LYS A 27 26.21 1.22 -2.63
CA LYS A 27 26.57 2.46 -3.35
C LYS A 27 27.57 2.22 -4.49
N SER A 28 28.58 1.39 -4.24
CA SER A 28 29.61 1.05 -5.24
C SER A 28 29.05 0.26 -6.43
N LYS A 29 28.11 -0.65 -6.19
CA LYS A 29 27.47 -1.45 -7.25
C LYS A 29 26.51 -0.59 -8.07
N PHE A 30 25.74 0.28 -7.41
CA PHE A 30 24.83 1.23 -8.06
C PHE A 30 25.56 2.24 -8.96
N VAL A 31 26.68 2.79 -8.48
CA VAL A 31 27.51 3.74 -9.25
C VAL A 31 28.08 3.12 -10.52
N LYS A 32 28.51 1.85 -10.45
CA LYS A 32 28.99 1.11 -11.63
C LYS A 32 27.86 0.83 -12.62
N LEU A 33 26.69 0.41 -12.12
CA LEU A 33 25.53 0.07 -12.94
C LEU A 33 24.96 1.29 -13.68
N HIS A 34 24.82 2.42 -12.98
CA HIS A 34 24.25 3.65 -13.53
C HIS A 34 25.32 4.61 -14.10
N ASN A 35 26.56 4.14 -14.26
CA ASN A 35 27.68 4.89 -14.83
C ASN A 35 27.84 6.31 -14.23
N ILE A 36 27.74 6.37 -12.90
CA ILE A 36 27.92 7.59 -12.11
C ILE A 36 29.43 7.82 -11.92
N CYS A 37 29.86 9.08 -12.00
CA CYS A 37 31.29 9.41 -11.98
C CYS A 37 32.05 8.94 -10.73
N ASN A 38 31.42 8.97 -9.55
CA ASN A 38 32.01 8.44 -8.31
C ASN A 38 30.95 8.20 -7.21
N VAL A 39 31.34 7.45 -6.19
CA VAL A 39 30.49 7.13 -5.01
C VAL A 39 30.27 8.35 -4.12
N THR A 40 31.22 9.28 -4.08
CA THR A 40 31.11 10.50 -3.28
C THR A 40 30.06 11.47 -3.82
N LEU A 41 29.85 11.52 -5.14
CA LEU A 41 28.78 12.30 -5.80
C LEU A 41 27.40 11.72 -5.50
N LEU A 42 27.24 10.40 -5.57
CA LEU A 42 25.99 9.77 -5.13
C LEU A 42 25.71 10.07 -3.65
N SER A 43 26.75 10.02 -2.82
CA SER A 43 26.64 10.32 -1.39
C SER A 43 26.28 11.78 -1.11
N SER A 44 26.78 12.74 -1.91
CA SER A 44 26.41 14.15 -1.77
C SER A 44 24.98 14.41 -2.22
N TRP A 45 24.50 13.73 -3.27
CA TRP A 45 23.09 13.78 -3.66
C TRP A 45 22.18 13.25 -2.56
N ILE A 46 22.48 12.06 -2.01
CA ILE A 46 21.72 11.48 -0.90
C ILE A 46 21.66 12.45 0.28
N LYS A 47 22.79 13.04 0.69
CA LYS A 47 22.83 14.02 1.79
C LYS A 47 21.99 15.27 1.50
N ARG A 48 22.10 15.81 0.28
CA ARG A 48 21.35 17.00 -0.15
C ARG A 48 19.85 16.75 -0.07
N TYR A 49 19.37 15.64 -0.63
CA TYR A 49 17.94 15.31 -0.62
C TYR A 49 17.44 14.81 0.75
N ALA A 50 18.31 14.31 1.61
CA ALA A 50 17.97 14.00 3.00
C ALA A 50 17.69 15.29 3.81
N CYS A 51 18.43 16.37 3.57
CA CYS A 51 18.25 17.67 4.23
C CYS A 51 17.22 18.59 3.56
N GLU A 52 17.02 18.48 2.24
CA GLU A 52 15.99 19.24 1.50
C GLU A 52 14.56 18.79 1.81
N LYS A 53 14.44 17.69 2.59
CA LYS A 53 13.29 17.46 3.45
C LYS A 53 13.23 18.63 4.46
N LYS A 54 12.73 19.79 4.01
CA LYS A 54 11.95 20.71 4.88
C LYS A 54 11.19 19.77 5.79
N GLY A 55 11.54 19.79 7.08
CA GLY A 55 10.89 18.94 8.06
C GLY A 55 9.41 19.06 7.77
N LEU A 56 8.75 17.94 7.45
CA LEU A 56 7.30 17.93 7.46
C LEU A 56 6.95 18.57 8.80
N PRO A 57 6.16 19.65 8.83
CA PRO A 57 5.74 20.20 10.10
C PRO A 57 5.17 19.02 10.86
N LEU A 58 5.84 18.62 11.94
CA LEU A 58 5.23 17.68 12.87
C LEU A 58 3.91 18.37 13.24
N PRO A 59 2.79 17.65 13.25
CA PRO A 59 1.58 18.18 13.86
C PRO A 59 2.00 18.79 15.20
N SER A 60 1.74 20.08 15.41
CA SER A 60 2.01 20.77 16.68
C SER A 60 1.24 20.13 17.83
N GLU A 61 0.25 19.31 17.50
CA GLU A 61 -0.35 18.34 18.39
C GLU A 61 0.59 17.14 18.45
N SER A 62 1.49 17.17 19.45
CA SER A 62 1.75 15.95 20.18
C SER A 62 0.39 15.43 20.63
N PHE A 63 -0.22 14.54 19.83
CA PHE A 63 -1.15 13.61 20.42
C PHE A 63 -0.30 12.87 21.43
N ASP A 64 -0.45 13.25 22.70
CA ASP A 64 0.04 12.51 23.85
C ASP A 64 -0.72 11.18 23.89
N ILE A 65 -0.55 10.36 22.86
CA ILE A 65 -0.82 8.95 22.92
C ILE A 65 0.34 8.41 23.72
N ASP A 66 0.20 8.55 25.04
CA ASP A 66 1.05 7.91 26.00
C ASP A 66 0.85 6.40 25.85
N MET A 67 1.59 5.82 24.89
CA MET A 67 1.63 4.39 24.62
C MET A 67 2.07 3.59 25.86
N ALA A 68 2.65 4.25 26.87
CA ALA A 68 2.96 3.65 28.16
C ALA A 68 1.77 3.67 29.15
N ASN A 69 0.76 4.54 28.95
CA ASN A 69 -0.47 4.59 29.75
C ASN A 69 -1.62 3.74 29.21
N ILE A 70 -1.49 3.13 28.02
CA ILE A 70 -2.47 2.14 27.56
C ILE A 70 -2.32 0.91 28.46
N SER A 71 -3.07 0.91 29.56
CA SER A 71 -3.14 -0.21 30.48
C SER A 71 -3.40 -1.49 29.70
N LYS A 72 -2.83 -2.62 30.15
CA LYS A 72 -3.10 -3.94 29.57
C LYS A 72 -4.61 -4.23 29.45
N GLU A 73 -5.42 -3.61 30.29
CA GLU A 73 -6.89 -3.66 30.22
C GLU A 73 -7.47 -2.94 28.99
N GLY A 74 -6.92 -1.78 28.59
CA GLY A 74 -7.36 -1.04 27.39
C GLY A 74 -7.17 -1.85 26.11
N TYR A 75 -5.97 -2.44 25.94
CA TYR A 75 -5.70 -3.34 24.83
C TYR A 75 -6.62 -4.57 24.80
N ARG A 76 -6.96 -5.14 25.96
CA ARG A 76 -7.91 -6.27 26.01
C ARG A 76 -9.31 -5.87 25.57
N LYS A 77 -9.76 -4.68 25.96
CA LYS A 77 -11.07 -4.14 25.56
C LYS A 77 -11.12 -3.86 24.07
N GLU A 78 -10.13 -3.15 23.53
CA GLU A 78 -10.02 -2.89 22.09
C GLU A 78 -9.97 -4.19 21.28
N LEU A 79 -9.20 -5.18 21.73
CA LEU A 79 -9.12 -6.47 21.06
C LEU A 79 -10.46 -7.22 21.10
N SER A 80 -11.22 -7.11 22.19
CA SER A 80 -12.55 -7.70 22.33
C SER A 80 -13.56 -7.03 21.39
N GLU A 81 -13.55 -5.69 21.35
CA GLU A 81 -14.40 -4.91 20.46
C GLU A 81 -14.10 -5.21 19.00
N LEU A 82 -12.80 -5.27 18.64
CA LEU A 82 -12.36 -5.59 17.29
C LEU A 82 -12.80 -7.00 16.88
N LYS A 83 -12.68 -8.00 17.77
CA LYS A 83 -13.18 -9.36 17.53
C LYS A 83 -14.69 -9.41 17.35
N LYS A 84 -15.43 -8.61 18.14
CA LYS A 84 -16.89 -8.52 18.02
C LYS A 84 -17.30 -7.96 16.65
N GLN A 85 -16.67 -6.87 16.22
CA GLN A 85 -16.91 -6.29 14.90
C GLN A 85 -16.59 -7.28 13.78
N TYR A 86 -15.46 -8.00 13.90
CA TYR A 86 -15.10 -9.02 12.92
C TYR A 86 -16.16 -10.13 12.80
N ALA A 87 -16.63 -10.66 13.94
CA ALA A 87 -17.66 -11.69 13.95
C ALA A 87 -19.01 -11.20 13.38
N GLU A 88 -19.37 -9.94 13.65
CA GLU A 88 -20.58 -9.33 13.09
C GLU A 88 -20.48 -9.14 11.57
N LEU A 89 -19.34 -8.65 11.08
CA LEU A 89 -19.07 -8.51 9.64
C LEU A 89 -19.09 -9.86 8.92
N GLU A 90 -18.46 -10.88 9.50
CA GLU A 90 -18.47 -12.24 8.95
C GLU A 90 -19.89 -12.82 8.87
N LYS A 91 -20.69 -12.61 9.93
CA LYS A 91 -22.10 -13.03 9.94
C LYS A 91 -22.93 -12.29 8.89
N ALA A 92 -22.76 -10.98 8.74
CA ALA A 92 -23.46 -10.19 7.73
C ALA A 92 -23.11 -10.66 6.30
N LEU A 93 -21.83 -10.97 6.07
CA LEU A 93 -21.36 -11.49 4.79
C LEU A 93 -21.98 -12.86 4.49
N GLU A 94 -22.03 -13.75 5.47
CA GLU A 94 -22.62 -15.08 5.29
C GLU A 94 -24.12 -15.00 4.99
N ILE A 95 -24.85 -14.11 5.68
CA ILE A 95 -26.28 -13.88 5.39
C ILE A 95 -26.47 -13.39 3.95
N SER A 96 -25.67 -12.42 3.49
CA SER A 96 -25.77 -11.91 2.12
C SER A 96 -25.49 -12.98 1.07
N ARG A 97 -24.50 -13.85 1.32
CA ARG A 97 -24.19 -15.00 0.45
C ARG A 97 -25.34 -16.01 0.43
N LEU A 98 -25.88 -16.35 1.59
CA LEU A 98 -27.01 -17.27 1.72
C LEU A 98 -28.24 -16.73 0.98
N GLU A 99 -28.52 -15.44 1.15
CA GLU A 99 -29.65 -14.76 0.51
C GLU A 99 -29.50 -14.75 -1.02
N THR A 100 -28.30 -14.47 -1.52
CA THR A 100 -28.00 -14.56 -2.96
C THR A 100 -28.22 -15.98 -3.48
N LYS A 101 -27.69 -16.99 -2.77
CA LYS A 101 -27.88 -18.40 -3.13
C LYS A 101 -29.35 -18.82 -3.11
N ALA A 102 -30.13 -18.35 -2.12
CA ALA A 102 -31.55 -18.63 -2.03
C ALA A 102 -32.33 -18.00 -3.19
N ARG A 103 -32.00 -16.75 -3.56
CA ARG A 103 -32.55 -16.09 -4.75
C ARG A 103 -32.22 -16.88 -6.02
N ASP A 104 -30.99 -17.34 -6.16
CA ASP A 104 -30.58 -18.14 -7.32
C ASP A 104 -31.34 -19.46 -7.41
N MET A 105 -31.52 -20.16 -6.29
CA MET A 105 -32.30 -21.40 -6.25
C MET A 105 -33.78 -21.16 -6.61
N LEU A 106 -34.36 -20.02 -6.19
CA LEU A 106 -35.72 -19.65 -6.54
C LEU A 106 -35.85 -19.40 -8.05
N ILE A 107 -34.86 -18.76 -8.64
CA ILE A 107 -34.80 -18.56 -10.10
C ILE A 107 -34.72 -19.91 -10.80
N ASP A 108 -33.83 -20.81 -10.38
CA ASP A 108 -33.68 -22.13 -10.98
C ASP A 108 -35.01 -22.91 -10.96
N LYS A 109 -35.72 -22.87 -9.82
CA LYS A 109 -37.03 -23.52 -9.69
C LYS A 109 -38.08 -22.88 -10.61
N ALA A 110 -38.12 -21.56 -10.70
CA ALA A 110 -39.07 -20.88 -11.59
C ALA A 110 -38.80 -21.20 -13.07
N GLU A 111 -37.53 -21.22 -13.48
CA GLU A 111 -37.14 -21.61 -14.84
C GLU A 111 -37.55 -23.07 -15.13
N GLU A 112 -37.39 -23.98 -14.17
CA GLU A 112 -37.81 -25.39 -14.27
C GLU A 112 -39.33 -25.54 -14.40
N TYR A 113 -40.12 -24.85 -13.57
CA TYR A 113 -41.59 -24.96 -13.56
C TYR A 113 -42.25 -24.33 -14.79
N PHE A 114 -41.78 -23.15 -15.20
CA PHE A 114 -42.40 -22.37 -16.28
C PHE A 114 -41.72 -22.59 -17.64
N ASN A 115 -40.58 -23.31 -17.67
CA ASN A 115 -39.82 -23.62 -18.87
C ASN A 115 -39.44 -22.35 -19.69
N ILE A 116 -39.17 -21.26 -18.99
CA ILE A 116 -38.74 -19.96 -19.53
C ILE A 116 -37.38 -19.58 -18.94
N SER A 117 -36.53 -18.91 -19.73
CA SER A 117 -35.23 -18.40 -19.26
C SER A 117 -35.42 -17.03 -18.63
N ILE A 118 -35.18 -16.90 -17.32
CA ILE A 118 -35.28 -15.64 -16.56
C ILE A 118 -33.90 -14.95 -16.51
N ARG A 119 -32.82 -15.73 -16.37
CA ARG A 119 -31.45 -15.18 -16.40
C ARG A 119 -31.06 -14.72 -17.80
N LYS A 120 -30.33 -13.59 -17.87
CA LYS A 120 -29.62 -13.19 -19.10
C LYS A 120 -28.52 -14.21 -19.40
N LYS A 121 -28.51 -14.76 -20.62
CA LYS A 121 -27.37 -15.55 -21.11
C LYS A 121 -26.17 -14.61 -21.27
N CYS A 122 -25.07 -14.85 -20.54
CA CYS A 122 -23.80 -14.18 -20.76
C CYS A 122 -23.25 -14.61 -22.12
N GLY A 123 -23.62 -13.89 -23.18
CA GLY A 123 -23.28 -14.25 -24.54
C GLY A 123 -23.98 -13.34 -25.55
N VAL A 124 -23.58 -12.08 -25.58
CA VAL A 124 -23.70 -11.24 -26.78
C VAL A 124 -22.30 -10.70 -27.03
N LYS A 125 -21.69 -11.12 -28.15
CA LYS A 125 -20.48 -10.50 -28.70
C LYS A 125 -20.85 -9.19 -29.37
#